data_AF-R9GW97-F1
#
_entry.id   AF-R9GW97-F1
#
_cell.length_a   1.000
_cell.length_b   1.000
_cell.length_c   1.000
_cell.angle_alpha   90.00
_cell.angle_beta   90.00
_cell.angle_gamma   90.00
#
_symmetry.space_group_name_H-M   'P 1'
#
loop_
_entity.id
_entity.type
_entity.pdbx_description
1 polymer ?
#
loop_
_entity_poly.entity_id
_entity_poly.type
_entity_poly.pdbx_seq_one_letter_code
_entity_poly.pdbx_strand_id
1 'polypeptide(L)' 'MQVSGGATQEKLKGFGGDTPLGRPGQPVELGSIYVQLAASDASYATGQIYGSAGGKGMP' A
#
# COMPACT_ATOMS: atom_id res chain seq x y z
N MET A 1 8.57 21.45 -7.89
CA MET A 1 7.52 20.80 -7.10
C MET A 1 8.15 20.25 -5.83
N GLN A 2 7.74 20.77 -4.67
CA GLN A 2 8.21 20.28 -3.39
C GLN A 2 7.52 18.94 -3.12
N VAL A 3 8.33 17.88 -3.03
CA VAL A 3 7.88 16.55 -2.62
C VAL A 3 7.43 16.65 -1.17
N SER A 4 6.13 16.45 -0.97
CA SER A 4 5.44 16.60 0.31
C SER A 4 6.19 15.87 1.43
N GLY A 5 6.51 16.56 2.52
CA GLY A 5 6.98 15.95 3.77
C GLY A 5 8.49 15.83 4.02
N GLY A 6 9.37 16.45 3.23
CA GLY A 6 10.81 16.53 3.56
C GLY A 6 11.66 15.30 3.19
N ALA A 7 11.17 14.44 2.30
CA ALA A 7 11.98 13.35 1.75
C ALA A 7 13.08 13.90 0.82
N THR A 8 14.34 13.51 1.06
CA THR A 8 15.46 13.87 0.18
C THR A 8 15.29 13.24 -1.21
N GLN A 9 15.84 13.88 -2.25
CA GLN A 9 15.74 13.37 -3.63
C GLN A 9 16.35 11.98 -3.80
N GLU A 10 17.39 11.64 -3.04
CA GLU A 10 18.00 10.31 -3.04
C GLU A 10 17.06 9.24 -2.49
N LYS A 11 16.35 9.55 -1.40
CA LYS A 11 15.37 8.64 -0.80
C LYS A 11 14.20 8.34 -1.74
N LEU A 12 13.81 9.31 -2.56
CA LEU A 12 12.77 9.12 -3.58
C LEU A 12 13.20 8.21 -4.72
N LYS A 13 14.46 8.29 -5.15
CA LYS A 13 14.99 7.42 -6.22
C LYS A 13 15.03 5.96 -5.81
N GLY A 14 15.27 5.67 -4.53
CA GLY A 14 15.29 4.31 -3.99
C GLY A 14 13.97 3.83 -3.36
N PHE A 15 12.91 4.65 -3.39
CA PHE A 15 11.68 4.37 -2.65
C PHE A 15 10.97 3.10 -3.17
N GLY A 16 10.73 2.14 -2.29
CA GLY A 16 10.03 0.89 -2.61
C GLY A 16 10.90 -0.19 -3.23
N GLY A 17 12.18 0.08 -3.52
CA GLY A 17 13.13 -0.90 -4.05
C GLY A 17 13.51 -2.00 -3.05
N ASP A 18 13.28 -1.75 -1.76
CA ASP A 18 13.52 -2.67 -0.64
C ASP A 18 12.31 -3.57 -0.32
N THR A 19 11.22 -3.46 -1.08
CA THR A 19 10.10 -4.40 -1.00
C THR A 19 10.43 -5.68 -1.79
N PRO A 20 9.86 -6.84 -1.45
CA PRO A 20 10.00 -8.05 -2.27
C PRO A 20 9.58 -7.88 -3.74
N LEU A 21 8.63 -6.97 -4.02
CA LEU A 21 8.26 -6.61 -5.38
C LEU A 21 9.25 -5.64 -6.07
N GLY A 22 10.24 -5.11 -5.35
CA GLY A 22 11.30 -4.25 -5.87
C GLY A 22 10.82 -2.90 -6.40
N ARG A 23 9.58 -2.51 -6.10
CA ARG A 23 8.97 -1.27 -6.56
C ARG A 23 7.98 -0.70 -5.55
N PRO A 24 7.71 0.61 -5.58
CA PRO A 24 6.62 1.18 -4.80
C PRO A 24 5.27 0.70 -5.32
N GLY A 25 4.34 0.46 -4.39
CA GLY A 25 2.94 0.23 -4.72
C GLY A 25 2.33 1.47 -5.36
N GLN A 26 1.47 1.28 -6.35
CA GLN A 26 0.71 2.34 -6.99
C GLN A 26 -0.66 2.48 -6.31
N PRO A 27 -1.24 3.70 -6.24
CA PRO A 27 -2.55 3.91 -5.62
C PRO A 27 -3.66 2.99 -6.15
N VAL A 28 -3.60 2.64 -7.43
CA VAL A 28 -4.55 1.72 -8.08
C VAL A 28 -4.54 0.31 -7.47
N GLU A 29 -3.42 -0.14 -6.91
CA GLU A 29 -3.27 -1.48 -6.33
C GLU A 29 -3.93 -1.60 -4.94
N LEU A 30 -4.30 -0.47 -4.33
CA LEU A 30 -5.04 -0.44 -3.06
C LEU A 30 -6.56 -0.42 -3.26
N GLY A 31 -7.03 -0.03 -4.46
CA GLY A 31 -8.45 0.18 -4.71
C GLY A 31 -9.32 -1.06 -4.51
N SER A 32 -8.82 -2.24 -4.90
CA SER A 32 -9.55 -3.50 -4.75
C SER A 32 -9.79 -3.89 -3.29
N ILE A 33 -8.92 -3.51 -2.36
CA ILE A 33 -9.08 -3.81 -0.93
C ILE A 33 -10.28 -3.06 -0.34
N TYR A 34 -10.46 -1.79 -0.72
CA TYR A 34 -11.63 -1.01 -0.29
C TYR A 34 -12.93 -1.55 -0.87
N VAL A 35 -12.91 -1.99 -2.14
CA VAL A 35 -14.07 -2.62 -2.76
C VAL A 35 -14.42 -3.94 -2.05
N GLN A 36 -13.43 -4.74 -1.69
CA GLN A 36 -13.64 -6.00 -0.97
C GLN A 36 -14.22 -5.76 0.44
N LEU A 37 -13.75 -4.74 1.16
CA LEU A 37 -14.29 -4.38 2.47
C LEU A 37 -15.74 -3.86 2.40
N ALA A 38 -16.11 -3.21 1.31
CA ALA A 38 -17.45 -2.66 1.11
C ALA A 38 -18.45 -3.68 0.51
N ALA A 39 -17.97 -4.81 0.01
CA ALA A 39 -18.78 -5.81 -0.64
C ALA A 39 -19.72 -6.52 0.36
N SER A 40 -20.95 -6.81 -0.07
CA SER A 40 -21.96 -7.43 0.80
C SER A 40 -21.62 -8.86 1.21
N ASP A 41 -20.72 -9.53 0.49
CA ASP A 41 -20.18 -10.84 0.84
C ASP A 41 -19.15 -10.79 1.99
N ALA A 42 -18.54 -9.63 2.25
CA ALA A 42 -17.69 -9.37 3.41
C ALA A 42 -18.48 -9.18 4.72
N SER A 43 -19.74 -9.61 4.77
CA SER A 43 -20.67 -9.47 5.90
C SER A 43 -20.17 -9.97 7.27
N TYR A 44 -19.11 -10.80 7.31
CA TYR A 44 -18.50 -11.30 8.53
C TYR A 44 -17.09 -10.73 8.80
N ALA A 45 -16.59 -9.84 7.95
CA ALA A 45 -15.29 -9.18 8.09
C ALA A 45 -15.47 -7.85 8.84
N THR A 46 -15.44 -7.90 10.17
CA THR A 46 -15.48 -6.71 11.04
C THR A 46 -14.19 -6.61 11.87
N GLY A 47 -13.63 -5.39 11.98
CA GLY A 47 -12.43 -5.11 12.78
C GLY A 47 -11.09 -5.60 12.21
N GLN A 48 -11.04 -6.00 10.95
CA GLN A 48 -9.82 -6.54 10.31
C GLN A 48 -8.92 -5.44 9.75
N ILE A 49 -7.60 -5.66 9.78
CA ILE A 49 -6.59 -4.82 9.13
C ILE A 49 -6.13 -5.56 7.86
N TYR A 50 -6.29 -4.92 6.69
CA TYR A 50 -5.90 -5.47 5.39
C TYR A 50 -4.73 -4.69 4.80
N GLY A 51 -3.55 -5.29 4.83
CA GLY A 51 -2.30 -4.68 4.42
C GLY A 51 -1.96 -4.96 2.97
N SER A 52 -1.41 -3.95 2.31
CA SER A 52 -0.81 -4.08 0.99
C SER A 52 0.56 -3.43 1.00
N ALA A 53 1.56 -4.21 1.40
CA ALA A 53 2.94 -3.76 1.60
C ALA A 53 3.91 -4.37 0.57
N GLY A 54 3.40 -4.87 -0.57
CA GLY A 54 4.23 -5.41 -1.65
C GLY A 54 5.10 -6.60 -1.25
N GLY A 55 4.58 -7.45 -0.35
CA GLY A 55 5.27 -8.65 0.16
C GLY A 55 6.04 -8.45 1.46
N LYS A 56 6.19 -7.22 1.97
CA LYS A 56 6.65 -7.04 3.36
C LYS A 56 5.57 -7.56 4.30
N GLY A 57 5.94 -8.44 5.22
CA GLY A 57 5.04 -9.19 6.11
C GLY A 57 4.36 -8.36 7.20
N MET A 58 3.80 -7.21 6.84
CA MET A 58 2.99 -6.36 7.72
C MET A 58 1.52 -6.49 7.29
N PRO A 59 0.58 -6.64 8.24
CA PRO A 59 -0.85 -6.64 7.94
C PRO A 59 -1.36 -5.26 7.55
#